data_AF-A0A2V8M468-F1
#
_entry.id   AF-A0A2V8M468-F1
#
_cell.length_a   1.000
_cell.length_b   1.000
_cell.length_c   1.000
_cell.angle_alpha   90.00
_cell.angle_beta   90.00
_cell.angle_gamma   90.00
#
_symmetry.space_group_name_H-M   'P 1'
#
loop_
_entity.id
_entity.type
_entity.pdbx_description
1 polymer ?
#
loop_
_entity_poly.entity_id
_entity_poly.type
_entity_poly.pdbx_seq_one_letter_code
_entity_poly.pdbx_strand_id
1 'polypeptide(L)'
;NFPSPESGGERKPFDFQISIRNFNILGGMALLNERTIDIDFSLANLAGVLDYQGPREVLETHIRYDGVFDRSGEGKLSIPYTLSADMNYTRATLLANRINVKSGASELRLQGRINDLFNKNISGKLECTGTVDVPFLNYFFTKETFAGKADVAGFLEFSRGYFFTSGNTASEAVDFEGWHATKVTGEYAYHYPEKRLSFRK
;
A
#
# COMPACT_ATOMS: atom_id res chain seq x y z
N ASN A 1 20.68 -6.85 -61.42
CA ASN A 1 19.64 -7.80 -61.01
C ASN A 1 19.75 -8.12 -59.53
N PHE A 2 19.07 -7.33 -58.71
CA PHE A 2 18.58 -7.78 -57.40
C PHE A 2 17.06 -7.53 -57.41
N PRO A 3 16.23 -8.55 -57.15
CA PRO A 3 14.79 -8.38 -57.13
C PRO A 3 14.37 -7.54 -55.92
N SER A 4 13.47 -6.59 -56.15
CA SER A 4 12.80 -5.85 -55.08
C SER A 4 11.93 -6.82 -54.26
N PRO A 5 11.77 -6.60 -52.93
CA PRO A 5 10.88 -7.42 -52.13
C PRO A 5 9.45 -7.29 -52.64
N GLU A 6 8.71 -8.40 -52.63
CA GLU A 6 7.28 -8.40 -52.92
C GLU A 6 6.56 -7.41 -52.00
N SER A 7 5.71 -6.57 -52.60
CA SER A 7 4.74 -5.76 -51.88
C SER A 7 3.73 -6.71 -51.21
N GLY A 8 4.09 -7.18 -50.02
CA GLY A 8 3.18 -7.89 -49.13
C GLY A 8 2.02 -6.96 -48.82
N GLY A 9 0.83 -7.32 -49.30
CA GLY A 9 -0.39 -6.55 -49.13
C GLY A 9 -0.68 -6.19 -47.68
N GLU A 10 -1.47 -5.13 -47.50
CA GLU A 10 -1.95 -4.64 -46.21
C GLU A 10 -2.40 -5.79 -45.30
N ARG A 11 -1.50 -6.25 -44.42
CA ARG A 11 -1.89 -7.02 -43.25
C ARG A 11 -2.62 -6.02 -42.36
N LYS A 12 -3.95 -6.13 -42.32
CA LYS A 12 -4.73 -5.59 -41.20
C LYS A 12 -4.01 -5.96 -39.91
N PRO A 13 -3.72 -5.02 -39.01
CA PRO A 13 -3.24 -5.39 -37.69
C PRO A 13 -4.27 -6.36 -37.10
N PHE A 14 -3.81 -7.51 -36.63
CA PHE A 14 -4.66 -8.43 -35.88
C PHE A 14 -4.97 -7.75 -34.54
N ASP A 15 -6.06 -7.00 -34.49
CA ASP A 15 -6.60 -6.45 -33.25
C ASP A 15 -7.25 -7.60 -32.48
N PHE A 16 -6.49 -8.28 -31.62
CA PHE A 16 -7.10 -9.10 -30.59
C PHE A 16 -7.59 -8.17 -29.48
N GLN A 17 -8.91 -8.01 -29.37
CA GLN A 17 -9.53 -7.36 -28.23
C GLN A 17 -9.89 -8.44 -27.21
N ILE A 18 -9.00 -8.69 -26.25
CA ILE A 18 -9.33 -9.54 -25.10
C ILE A 18 -10.14 -8.67 -24.13
N SER A 19 -11.47 -8.84 -24.11
CA SER A 19 -12.32 -8.27 -23.06
C SER A 19 -12.51 -9.30 -21.96
N ILE A 20 -11.64 -9.27 -20.95
CA ILE A 20 -11.90 -10.01 -19.72
C ILE A 20 -12.93 -9.21 -18.94
N ARG A 21 -14.18 -9.69 -18.91
CA ARG A 21 -15.22 -9.08 -18.08
C ARG A 21 -14.96 -9.36 -16.61
N ASN A 22 -14.63 -10.62 -16.29
CA ASN A 22 -14.34 -11.06 -14.93
C ASN A 22 -13.03 -11.86 -14.93
N PHE A 23 -12.06 -11.42 -14.14
CA PHE A 23 -10.83 -12.16 -13.88
C PHE A 23 -10.78 -12.56 -12.42
N ASN A 24 -10.67 -13.87 -12.16
CA ASN A 24 -10.59 -14.41 -10.82
C ASN A 24 -9.22 -15.04 -10.57
N ILE A 25 -8.57 -14.63 -9.49
CA ILE A 25 -7.36 -15.24 -8.96
C ILE A 25 -7.74 -15.90 -7.64
N LEU A 26 -7.36 -17.17 -7.46
CA LEU A 26 -7.60 -17.91 -6.22
C LEU A 26 -6.33 -18.68 -5.83
N GLY A 27 -5.83 -18.43 -4.63
CA GLY A 27 -4.63 -19.11 -4.10
C GLY A 27 -3.34 -18.76 -4.83
N GLY A 28 -3.27 -17.58 -5.46
CA GLY A 28 -2.08 -17.14 -6.18
C GLY A 28 -0.91 -16.82 -5.26
N MET A 29 0.30 -16.82 -5.83
CA MET A 29 1.52 -16.36 -5.17
C MET A 29 2.29 -15.42 -6.09
N ALA A 30 2.97 -14.43 -5.52
CA ALA A 30 3.79 -13.49 -6.27
C ALA A 30 4.98 -13.02 -5.42
N LEU A 31 6.09 -12.70 -6.08
CA LEU A 31 7.24 -12.03 -5.49
C LEU A 31 7.32 -10.63 -6.09
N LEU A 32 7.31 -9.61 -5.25
CA LEU A 32 7.51 -8.22 -5.65
C LEU A 32 8.85 -7.75 -5.10
N ASN A 33 9.79 -7.54 -6.01
CA ASN A 33 11.11 -7.01 -5.68
C ASN A 33 11.14 -5.51 -6.06
N GLU A 34 10.99 -4.61 -5.09
CA GLU A 34 11.05 -3.17 -5.31
C GLU A 34 12.47 -2.65 -5.06
N ARG A 35 13.22 -2.48 -6.15
CA ARG A 35 14.64 -2.09 -6.10
C ARG A 35 14.86 -0.60 -5.79
N THR A 36 13.84 0.24 -5.93
CA THR A 36 13.95 1.69 -5.66
C THR A 36 14.12 1.98 -4.17
N ILE A 37 13.47 1.19 -3.32
CA ILE A 37 13.52 1.33 -1.86
C ILE A 37 14.08 0.08 -1.17
N ASP A 38 14.63 -0.85 -1.95
CA ASP A 38 15.25 -2.11 -1.50
C ASP A 38 14.34 -2.93 -0.57
N ILE A 39 13.11 -3.15 -1.02
CA ILE A 39 12.12 -3.94 -0.29
C ILE A 39 11.65 -5.12 -1.14
N ASP A 40 11.73 -6.30 -0.54
CA ASP A 40 11.19 -7.54 -1.11
C ASP A 40 9.91 -7.95 -0.35
N PHE A 41 8.84 -8.20 -1.10
CA PHE A 41 7.57 -8.70 -0.59
C PHE A 41 7.26 -10.08 -1.17
N SER A 42 6.92 -11.03 -0.31
CA SER A 42 6.34 -12.31 -0.72
C SER A 42 4.84 -12.32 -0.46
N LEU A 43 4.05 -12.55 -1.52
CA LEU A 43 2.59 -12.58 -1.46
C LEU A 43 2.11 -14.03 -1.59
N ALA A 44 1.23 -14.44 -0.69
CA ALA A 44 0.58 -15.74 -0.67
C ALA A 44 -0.93 -15.59 -0.47
N ASN A 45 -1.67 -16.67 -0.73
CA ASN A 45 -3.14 -16.68 -0.62
C ASN A 45 -3.80 -15.53 -1.40
N LEU A 46 -3.22 -15.13 -2.54
CA LEU A 46 -3.77 -14.06 -3.36
C LEU A 46 -5.13 -14.51 -3.91
N ALA A 47 -6.16 -13.81 -3.46
CA ALA A 47 -7.50 -13.86 -3.98
C ALA A 47 -7.83 -12.52 -4.62
N GLY A 48 -8.37 -12.54 -5.83
CA GLY A 48 -8.67 -11.33 -6.57
C GLY A 48 -9.86 -11.52 -7.49
N VAL A 49 -10.75 -10.54 -7.52
CA VAL A 49 -11.81 -10.41 -8.51
C VAL A 49 -11.60 -9.06 -9.20
N LEU A 50 -11.49 -9.07 -10.52
CA LEU A 50 -11.39 -7.87 -11.33
C LEU A 50 -12.57 -7.85 -12.30
N ASP A 51 -13.37 -6.79 -12.28
CA ASP A 51 -14.54 -6.59 -13.14
C ASP A 51 -14.38 -5.30 -13.97
N TYR A 52 -14.38 -5.43 -15.30
CA TYR A 52 -14.25 -4.28 -16.19
C TYR A 52 -15.61 -3.77 -16.68
N GLN A 53 -16.01 -2.61 -16.16
CA GLN A 53 -17.22 -1.88 -16.50
C GLN A 53 -17.00 -0.99 -17.74
N GLY A 54 -17.09 -1.61 -18.92
CA GLY A 54 -16.85 -0.97 -20.23
C GLY A 54 -17.54 0.40 -20.43
N PRO A 55 -18.84 0.57 -20.15
CA PRO A 55 -19.52 1.86 -20.32
C PRO A 55 -18.99 3.00 -19.44
N ARG A 56 -18.32 2.66 -18.33
CA ARG A 56 -17.73 3.63 -17.40
C ARG A 56 -16.22 3.74 -17.54
N GLU A 57 -15.60 2.86 -18.34
CA GLU A 57 -14.14 2.68 -18.42
C GLU A 57 -13.49 2.51 -17.03
N VAL A 58 -14.17 1.76 -16.16
CA VAL A 58 -13.72 1.48 -14.78
C VAL A 58 -13.38 0.01 -14.67
N LEU A 59 -12.21 -0.30 -14.13
CA LEU A 59 -11.85 -1.63 -13.65
C LEU A 59 -12.02 -1.66 -12.13
N GLU A 60 -13.08 -2.34 -11.69
CA GLU A 60 -13.35 -2.59 -10.27
C GLU A 60 -12.52 -3.79 -9.82
N THR A 61 -11.89 -3.69 -8.65
CA THR A 61 -11.03 -4.73 -8.12
C THR A 61 -11.34 -4.97 -6.66
N HIS A 62 -11.45 -6.25 -6.31
CA HIS A 62 -11.47 -6.73 -4.94
C HIS A 62 -10.30 -7.69 -4.78
N ILE A 63 -9.28 -7.29 -4.02
CA ILE A 63 -8.10 -8.11 -3.80
C ILE A 63 -7.92 -8.40 -2.30
N ARG A 64 -7.38 -9.56 -2.01
CA ARG A 64 -6.91 -9.95 -0.70
C ARG A 64 -5.66 -10.80 -0.87
N TYR A 65 -4.63 -10.54 -0.09
CA TYR A 65 -3.48 -11.44 0.02
C TYR A 65 -2.85 -11.35 1.39
N ASP A 66 -2.13 -12.40 1.74
CA ASP A 66 -1.23 -12.42 2.89
C ASP A 66 0.18 -12.12 2.37
N GLY A 67 0.86 -11.19 3.01
CA GLY A 67 2.19 -10.74 2.65
C GLY A 67 3.16 -10.93 3.80
N VAL A 68 4.45 -10.98 3.47
CA VAL A 68 5.53 -10.88 4.45
C VAL A 68 6.47 -9.78 3.96
N PHE A 69 6.70 -8.79 4.82
CA PHE A 69 7.79 -7.83 4.62
C PHE A 69 9.06 -8.50 5.14
N ASP A 70 9.91 -8.95 4.22
CA ASP A 70 11.15 -9.61 4.60
C ASP A 70 12.23 -8.60 4.96
N ARG A 71 12.84 -8.83 6.12
CA ARG A 71 13.89 -8.00 6.70
C ARG A 71 15.05 -8.85 7.20
N SER A 72 15.10 -10.12 6.79
CA SER A 72 16.15 -11.06 7.13
C SER A 72 17.53 -10.55 6.71
N GLY A 73 17.62 -9.80 5.61
CA GLY A 73 18.83 -9.12 5.15
C GLY A 73 19.38 -8.07 6.13
N GLU A 74 18.53 -7.50 7.00
CA GLU A 74 18.92 -6.59 8.09
C GLU A 74 19.18 -7.33 9.41
N GLY A 75 19.07 -8.66 9.46
CA GLY A 75 19.12 -9.46 10.68
C GLY A 75 17.89 -9.26 11.58
N LYS A 76 16.77 -8.77 11.02
CA LYS A 76 15.52 -8.50 11.76
C LYS A 76 14.45 -9.52 11.42
N LEU A 77 13.48 -9.66 12.33
CA LEU A 77 12.32 -10.51 12.13
C LEU A 77 11.44 -9.95 11.02
N SER A 78 11.01 -10.83 10.11
CA SER A 78 10.05 -10.51 9.06
C SER A 78 8.69 -10.18 9.66
N ILE A 79 7.93 -9.32 8.99
CA ILE A 79 6.64 -8.83 9.49
C ILE A 79 5.52 -9.39 8.60
N PRO A 80 4.70 -10.34 9.10
CA PRO A 80 3.55 -10.84 8.36
C PRO A 80 2.43 -9.81 8.36
N TYR A 81 1.76 -9.65 7.23
CA TYR A 81 0.61 -8.78 7.10
C TYR A 81 -0.45 -9.38 6.18
N THR A 82 -1.68 -8.89 6.28
CA THR A 82 -2.74 -9.14 5.31
C THR A 82 -3.15 -7.81 4.71
N LEU A 83 -3.26 -7.74 3.39
CA LEU A 83 -3.88 -6.63 2.69
C LEU A 83 -5.21 -7.09 2.07
N SER A 84 -6.24 -6.28 2.23
CA SER A 84 -7.50 -6.42 1.50
C SER A 84 -7.90 -5.06 0.94
N ALA A 85 -8.23 -4.99 -0.35
CA ALA A 85 -8.52 -3.72 -1.00
C ALA A 85 -9.68 -3.83 -1.98
N ASP A 86 -10.58 -2.85 -1.88
CA ASP A 86 -11.63 -2.53 -2.83
C ASP A 86 -11.22 -1.24 -3.55
N MET A 87 -10.93 -1.35 -4.85
CA MET A 87 -10.40 -0.22 -5.63
C MET A 87 -11.01 -0.14 -7.02
N ASN A 88 -11.20 1.08 -7.49
CA ASN A 88 -11.65 1.36 -8.85
C ASN A 88 -10.53 2.03 -9.62
N TYR A 89 -10.03 1.36 -10.66
CA TYR A 89 -9.06 1.91 -11.59
C TYR A 89 -9.81 2.55 -12.74
N THR A 90 -9.56 3.83 -12.98
CA THR A 90 -9.84 4.49 -14.25
C THR A 90 -8.52 4.62 -15.02
N ARG A 91 -8.55 5.27 -16.19
CA ARG A 91 -7.39 5.37 -17.10
C ARG A 91 -6.05 5.74 -16.44
N ALA A 92 -6.06 6.65 -15.47
CA ALA A 92 -4.84 7.07 -14.76
C ALA A 92 -5.06 7.29 -13.26
N THR A 93 -6.24 6.96 -12.73
CA THR A 93 -6.60 7.21 -11.34
C THR A 93 -7.02 5.91 -10.68
N LEU A 94 -6.55 5.70 -9.46
CA LEU A 94 -7.07 4.72 -8.53
C LEU A 94 -7.95 5.45 -7.51
N LEU A 95 -9.20 5.03 -7.39
CA LEU A 95 -10.00 5.34 -6.22
C LEU A 95 -9.88 4.15 -5.26
N ALA A 96 -9.16 4.34 -4.15
CA ALA A 96 -9.08 3.39 -3.06
C ALA A 96 -10.32 3.56 -2.19
N ASN A 97 -11.37 2.79 -2.46
CA ASN A 97 -12.62 2.85 -1.70
C ASN A 97 -12.40 2.35 -0.27
N ARG A 98 -11.62 1.28 -0.15
CA ARG A 98 -11.22 0.71 1.13
C ARG A 98 -9.97 -0.13 0.94
N ILE A 99 -8.90 0.22 1.62
CA ILE A 99 -7.73 -0.66 1.79
C ILE A 99 -7.63 -0.94 3.27
N ASN A 100 -7.53 -2.21 3.64
CA ASN A 100 -7.32 -2.66 5.01
C ASN A 100 -6.00 -3.41 5.07
N VAL A 101 -5.12 -2.97 5.97
CA VAL A 101 -3.81 -3.59 6.24
C VAL A 101 -3.81 -4.07 7.68
N LYS A 102 -3.57 -5.36 7.88
CA LYS A 102 -3.51 -5.98 9.20
C LYS A 102 -2.15 -6.59 9.44
N SER A 103 -1.62 -6.45 10.65
CA SER A 103 -0.38 -7.11 11.09
C SER A 103 -0.47 -7.37 12.59
N GLY A 104 -0.52 -8.64 13.00
CA GLY A 104 -0.77 -8.99 14.40
C GLY A 104 -2.09 -8.40 14.90
N ALA A 105 -2.03 -7.65 16.00
CA ALA A 105 -3.18 -6.96 16.57
C ALA A 105 -3.44 -5.55 15.96
N SER A 106 -2.57 -5.10 15.04
CA SER A 106 -2.72 -3.82 14.35
C SER A 106 -3.63 -3.94 13.13
N GLU A 107 -4.51 -2.95 12.93
CA GLU A 107 -5.36 -2.79 11.76
C GLU A 107 -5.35 -1.32 11.31
N LEU A 108 -5.03 -1.07 10.04
CA LEU A 108 -5.11 0.24 9.41
C LEU A 108 -6.04 0.20 8.20
N ARG A 109 -6.89 1.21 8.09
CA ARG A 109 -7.84 1.42 7.01
C ARG A 109 -7.47 2.69 6.26
N LEU A 110 -7.31 2.57 4.96
CA LEU A 110 -6.98 3.66 4.05
C LEU A 110 -8.11 3.85 3.03
N GLN A 111 -8.43 5.10 2.72
CA GLN A 111 -9.34 5.44 1.63
C GLN A 111 -8.90 6.74 0.97
N GLY A 112 -9.14 6.89 -0.33
CA GLY A 112 -8.81 8.12 -1.03
C GLY A 112 -8.47 7.90 -2.49
N ARG A 113 -7.62 8.77 -3.04
CA ARG A 113 -7.35 8.82 -4.47
C ARG A 113 -5.86 8.84 -4.76
N ILE A 114 -5.45 8.04 -5.74
CA ILE A 114 -4.11 8.04 -6.32
C ILE A 114 -4.24 8.41 -7.80
N ASN A 115 -3.46 9.36 -8.26
CA ASN A 115 -3.40 9.82 -9.64
C ASN A 115 -2.08 9.39 -10.27
N ASP A 116 -2.04 9.37 -11.60
CA ASP A 116 -0.83 9.13 -12.38
C ASP A 116 -0.17 7.77 -12.12
N LEU A 117 -0.99 6.74 -11.82
CA LEU A 117 -0.58 5.38 -11.42
C LEU A 117 0.54 4.76 -12.25
N PHE A 118 0.54 5.01 -13.55
CA PHE A 118 1.42 4.34 -14.50
C PHE A 118 2.65 5.16 -14.89
N ASN A 119 2.90 6.27 -14.19
CA ASN A 119 4.06 7.11 -14.47
C ASN A 119 4.75 7.59 -13.19
N LYS A 120 5.95 8.13 -13.36
CA LYS A 120 6.81 8.60 -12.26
C LYS A 120 6.24 9.74 -11.44
N ASN A 121 5.16 10.38 -11.91
CA ASN A 121 4.47 11.49 -11.23
C ASN A 121 3.28 10.99 -10.39
N ILE A 122 3.22 9.69 -10.10
CA ILE A 122 2.25 9.11 -9.18
C ILE A 122 2.12 9.99 -7.93
N SER A 123 0.90 10.34 -7.59
CA SER A 123 0.59 11.18 -6.44
C SER A 123 -0.72 10.74 -5.81
N GLY A 124 -0.90 10.96 -4.53
CA GLY A 124 -2.12 10.54 -3.88
C GLY A 124 -2.27 11.11 -2.49
N LYS A 125 -3.52 11.08 -2.03
CA LYS A 125 -3.89 11.41 -0.66
C LYS A 125 -4.88 10.36 -0.16
N LEU A 126 -4.50 9.66 0.90
CA LEU A 126 -5.33 8.65 1.54
C LEU A 126 -5.58 9.07 2.98
N GLU A 127 -6.84 9.14 3.37
CA GLU A 127 -7.25 9.18 4.77
C GLU A 127 -6.89 7.84 5.41
N CYS A 128 -6.45 7.89 6.66
CA CYS A 128 -5.99 6.73 7.42
C CYS A 128 -6.69 6.70 8.77
N THR A 129 -7.25 5.55 9.14
CA THR A 129 -7.79 5.31 10.47
C THR A 129 -7.44 3.90 10.93
N GLY A 130 -7.36 3.66 12.23
CA GLY A 130 -7.13 2.31 12.71
C GLY A 130 -6.67 2.23 14.14
N THR A 131 -6.30 1.03 14.54
CA THR A 131 -5.73 0.73 15.86
C THR A 131 -4.40 0.03 15.64
N VAL A 132 -3.36 0.53 16.28
CA VAL A 132 -2.00 0.02 16.17
C VAL A 132 -1.58 -0.54 17.53
N ASP A 133 -1.11 -1.78 17.51
CA ASP A 133 -0.39 -2.38 18.62
C ASP A 133 0.99 -1.74 18.70
N VAL A 134 1.24 -0.96 19.75
CA VAL A 134 2.46 -0.17 19.93
C VAL A 134 3.74 -1.02 19.95
N PRO A 135 3.73 -2.30 20.42
CA PRO A 135 4.85 -3.21 20.24
C PRO A 135 5.34 -3.38 18.80
N PHE A 136 4.55 -3.04 17.79
CA PHE A 136 5.00 -3.00 16.40
C PHE A 136 6.23 -2.10 16.19
N LEU A 137 6.41 -1.05 17.01
CA LEU A 137 7.58 -0.18 16.95
C LEU A 137 8.89 -0.91 17.32
N ASN A 138 8.83 -2.00 18.09
CA ASN A 138 10.00 -2.81 18.46
C ASN A 138 10.69 -3.43 17.23
N TYR A 139 9.96 -3.60 16.10
CA TYR A 139 10.56 -4.03 14.84
C TYR A 139 11.49 -2.97 14.22
N PHE A 140 11.33 -1.69 14.56
CA PHE A 140 12.11 -0.59 14.02
C PHE A 140 13.16 -0.08 15.01
N PHE A 141 12.81 -0.10 16.30
CA PHE A 141 13.64 0.39 17.40
C PHE A 141 14.08 -0.77 18.30
N THR A 142 15.04 -1.57 17.83
CA THR A 142 15.42 -2.84 18.49
C THR A 142 16.13 -2.69 19.84
N LYS A 143 16.44 -1.46 20.25
CA LYS A 143 17.05 -1.14 21.55
C LYS A 143 16.03 -0.61 22.56
N GLU A 144 14.80 -0.39 22.10
CA GLU A 144 13.73 0.22 22.86
C GLU A 144 12.59 -0.79 23.03
N THR A 145 11.86 -0.69 24.14
CA THR A 145 10.75 -1.56 24.48
C THR A 145 9.47 -0.73 24.55
N PHE A 146 8.59 -0.99 23.60
CA PHE A 146 7.28 -0.37 23.45
C PHE A 146 6.17 -1.37 23.82
N ALA A 147 5.16 -0.90 24.57
CA ALA A 147 3.91 -1.61 24.78
C ALA A 147 2.70 -0.66 24.78
N GLY A 148 1.50 -1.25 24.71
CA GLY A 148 0.24 -0.53 24.67
C GLY A 148 -0.45 -0.57 23.30
N LYS A 149 -1.54 0.18 23.18
CA LYS A 149 -2.34 0.28 21.96
C LYS A 149 -2.71 1.72 21.68
N ALA A 150 -2.69 2.11 20.42
CA ALA A 150 -3.05 3.47 20.02
C ALA A 150 -4.06 3.44 18.88
N ASP A 151 -5.13 4.21 19.01
CA ASP A 151 -5.99 4.57 17.90
C ASP A 151 -5.34 5.70 17.11
N VAL A 152 -5.41 5.59 15.79
CA VAL A 152 -4.82 6.55 14.85
C VAL A 152 -5.88 7.03 13.87
N ALA A 153 -5.87 8.33 13.59
CA ALA A 153 -6.72 8.94 12.58
C ALA A 153 -6.00 10.12 11.92
N GLY A 154 -5.93 10.14 10.60
CA GLY A 154 -5.17 11.15 9.87
C GLY A 154 -5.20 10.93 8.37
N PHE A 155 -4.11 11.30 7.72
CA PHE A 155 -3.91 11.03 6.30
C PHE A 155 -2.44 10.84 5.96
N LEU A 156 -2.21 10.25 4.80
CA LEU A 156 -0.95 10.23 4.10
C LEU A 156 -1.14 10.91 2.74
N GLU A 157 -0.12 11.65 2.32
CA GLU A 157 -0.06 12.36 1.06
C GLU A 157 1.31 12.11 0.46
N PHE A 158 1.35 11.79 -0.82
CA PHE A 158 2.60 11.46 -1.49
C PHE A 158 2.60 11.95 -2.93
N SER A 159 3.80 12.25 -3.41
CA SER A 159 4.09 12.44 -4.82
C SER A 159 5.58 12.14 -5.04
N ARG A 160 6.06 12.30 -6.27
CA ARG A 160 7.47 12.03 -6.57
C ARG A 160 8.40 12.90 -5.70
N GLY A 161 9.18 12.26 -4.83
CA GLY A 161 10.14 12.92 -3.95
C GLY A 161 9.51 13.62 -2.74
N TYR A 162 8.22 13.42 -2.50
CA TYR A 162 7.48 14.03 -1.39
C TYR A 162 6.63 12.97 -0.69
N PHE A 163 6.70 12.96 0.64
CA PHE A 163 5.79 12.20 1.46
C PHE A 163 5.46 13.00 2.71
N PHE A 164 4.18 13.03 3.05
CA PHE A 164 3.67 13.72 4.22
C PHE A 164 2.61 12.86 4.87
N THR A 165 2.67 12.73 6.19
CA THR A 165 1.57 12.14 6.96
C THR A 165 1.36 12.93 8.22
N SER A 166 0.10 13.15 8.56
CA SER A 166 -0.28 13.76 9.82
C SER A 166 -1.55 13.15 10.34
N GLY A 167 -1.70 13.16 11.66
CA GLY A 167 -2.88 12.63 12.30
C GLY A 167 -2.84 12.82 13.79
N ASN A 168 -3.88 12.29 14.42
CA ASN A 168 -4.01 12.17 15.86
C ASN A 168 -3.74 10.73 16.25
N THR A 169 -3.07 10.58 17.38
CA THR A 169 -2.94 9.32 18.10
C THR A 169 -3.58 9.45 19.47
N ALA A 170 -4.31 8.44 19.90
CA ALA A 170 -4.88 8.36 21.24
C ALA A 170 -4.62 6.98 21.82
N SER A 171 -4.22 6.92 23.08
CA SER A 171 -3.92 5.67 23.77
C SER A 171 -4.39 5.73 25.21
N GLU A 172 -5.01 4.65 25.67
CA GLU A 172 -5.36 4.47 27.09
C GLU A 172 -4.09 4.35 27.94
N ALA A 173 -3.11 3.60 27.45
CA ALA A 173 -1.80 3.44 28.06
C ALA A 173 -0.72 3.07 27.02
N VAL A 174 0.44 3.71 27.14
CA VAL A 174 1.68 3.37 26.43
C VAL A 174 2.78 3.15 27.45
N ASP A 175 3.56 2.09 27.25
CA ASP A 175 4.80 1.87 27.97
C ASP A 175 6.01 2.11 27.05
N PHE A 176 7.02 2.79 27.57
CA PHE A 176 8.31 3.02 26.91
C PHE A 176 9.46 2.86 27.90
N GLU A 177 10.35 1.90 27.70
CA GLU A 177 11.52 1.70 28.58
C GLU A 177 11.17 1.63 30.08
N GLY A 178 10.04 0.98 30.42
CA GLY A 178 9.54 0.88 31.79
C GLY A 178 8.80 2.12 32.32
N TRP A 179 8.72 3.20 31.54
CA TRP A 179 7.84 4.33 31.82
C TRP A 179 6.43 4.03 31.37
N HIS A 180 5.45 4.29 32.24
CA HIS A 180 4.03 4.08 31.97
C HIS A 180 3.32 5.43 31.84
N ALA A 181 2.67 5.67 30.71
CA ALA A 181 1.89 6.87 30.45
C ALA A 181 0.44 6.51 30.12
N THR A 182 -0.52 7.11 30.82
CA THR A 182 -1.96 6.88 30.61
C THR A 182 -2.63 8.07 29.93
N LYS A 183 -3.72 7.82 29.17
CA LYS A 183 -4.52 8.85 28.48
C LYS A 183 -3.65 9.75 27.60
N VAL A 184 -2.79 9.13 26.81
CA VAL A 184 -1.89 9.83 25.90
C VAL A 184 -2.66 10.22 24.66
N THR A 185 -2.70 11.51 24.35
CA THR A 185 -3.15 12.02 23.06
C THR A 185 -2.06 12.88 22.45
N GLY A 186 -1.92 12.82 21.14
CA GLY A 186 -0.97 13.68 20.45
C GLY A 186 -1.23 13.75 18.96
N GLU A 187 -1.02 14.94 18.41
CA GLU A 187 -0.89 15.17 16.99
C GLU A 187 0.52 14.78 16.54
N TYR A 188 0.63 14.06 15.43
CA TYR A 188 1.90 13.82 14.76
C TYR A 188 1.88 14.41 13.35
N ALA A 189 3.04 14.84 12.88
CA ALA A 189 3.26 15.19 11.49
C ALA A 189 4.68 14.79 11.07
N TYR A 190 4.79 14.05 9.98
CA TYR A 190 6.05 13.64 9.37
C TYR A 190 6.15 14.16 7.94
N HIS A 191 7.29 14.77 7.61
CA HIS A 191 7.60 15.32 6.30
C HIS A 191 8.87 14.71 5.71
N TYR A 192 8.81 14.30 4.46
CA TYR A 192 9.94 13.95 3.59
C TYR A 192 9.99 14.95 2.42
N PRO A 193 11.16 15.49 2.05
CA PRO A 193 12.52 15.00 2.38
C PRO A 193 13.13 15.56 3.67
N GLU A 194 12.42 16.40 4.43
CA GLU A 194 12.93 17.00 5.67
C GLU A 194 13.28 15.95 6.74
N LYS A 195 12.74 14.72 6.60
CA LYS A 195 12.88 13.59 7.54
C LYS A 195 12.53 14.02 8.97
N ARG A 196 11.54 14.90 9.08
CA ARG A 196 11.17 15.54 10.34
C ARG A 196 9.84 14.99 10.82
N LEU A 197 9.89 14.28 11.95
CA LEU A 197 8.74 13.92 12.75
C LEU A 197 8.54 14.98 13.83
N SER A 198 7.30 15.45 13.99
CA SER A 198 6.92 16.41 15.01
C SER A 198 5.71 15.91 15.78
N PHE A 199 5.70 16.18 17.08
CA PHE A 199 4.61 15.82 17.98
C PHE A 199 4.10 17.07 18.69
N ARG A 200 2.78 17.20 18.82
CA ARG A 200 2.11 18.21 19.63
C ARG A 200 1.09 17.53 20.54
N LYS A 201 0.87 18.12 21.71
CA LYS A 201 -0.11 17.64 22.68
C LYS A 201 -1.43 18.38 22.49
#